data_AF-A0A2E4IT95-F1
#
_entry.id   AF-A0A2E4IT95-F1
#
_cell.length_a   1.000
_cell.length_b   1.000
_cell.length_c   1.000
_cell.angle_alpha   90.00
_cell.angle_beta   90.00
_cell.angle_gamma   90.00
#
_symmetry.space_group_name_H-M   'P 1'
#
loop_
_entity.id
_entity.type
_entity.pdbx_description
1 polymer ?
#
loop_
_entity_poly.entity_id
_entity_poly.type
_entity_poly.pdbx_seq_one_letter_code
_entity_poly.pdbx_strand_id
1 'polypeptide(L)'
;MKKDFWKKLPKPIVGLAPMDGYSDSAFRRTCKAVNPDLITVTEFTSADGLSYGAERLKQKLAFHPSENPVFAQIFGKNTETFIRATKVCEEMGFAGIDINMGCPAKKVVK
;
A
#
# COMPACT_ATOMS: atom_id res chain seq x y z
N MET A 1 -9.42 -2.15 -12.40
CA MET A 1 -9.20 -0.69 -12.23
C MET A 1 -8.54 -0.12 -13.49
N LYS A 2 -8.84 1.12 -13.94
CA LYS A 2 -8.29 1.67 -15.20
C LYS A 2 -6.79 1.96 -15.05
N LYS A 3 -5.95 1.27 -15.83
CA LYS A 3 -4.48 1.32 -15.78
C LYS A 3 -3.85 2.71 -16.05
N ASP A 4 -4.64 3.69 -16.53
CA ASP A 4 -4.18 5.00 -17.01
C ASP A 4 -4.52 6.20 -16.11
N PHE A 5 -4.95 6.00 -14.85
CA PHE A 5 -5.37 7.14 -14.00
C PHE A 5 -4.24 8.16 -13.76
N TRP A 6 -2.97 7.73 -13.78
CA TRP A 6 -1.80 8.60 -13.71
C TRP A 6 -1.79 9.75 -14.72
N LYS A 7 -2.33 9.53 -15.93
CA LYS A 7 -2.39 10.55 -16.99
C LYS A 7 -3.40 11.67 -16.69
N LYS A 8 -4.30 11.45 -15.75
CA LYS A 8 -5.40 12.37 -15.40
C LYS A 8 -5.11 13.21 -14.17
N LEU A 9 -4.06 12.89 -13.41
CA LEU A 9 -3.73 13.61 -12.19
C LEU A 9 -3.12 14.98 -12.49
N PRO A 10 -3.42 16.00 -11.67
CA PRO A 10 -2.74 17.29 -11.74
C PRO A 10 -1.23 17.11 -11.47
N LYS A 11 -0.41 17.98 -12.07
CA LYS A 11 1.04 17.99 -11.90
C LYS A 11 1.49 19.17 -11.02
N PRO A 12 2.46 19.00 -10.11
CA PRO A 12 3.15 17.74 -9.79
C PRO A 12 2.22 16.73 -9.11
N ILE A 13 2.45 15.44 -9.36
CA ILE A 13 1.72 14.39 -8.66
C ILE A 13 2.16 14.43 -7.20
N VAL A 14 1.21 14.58 -6.29
CA VAL A 14 1.46 14.62 -4.85
C VAL A 14 1.08 13.28 -4.23
N GLY A 15 2.00 12.72 -3.44
CA GLY A 15 1.80 11.48 -2.71
C GLY A 15 1.98 11.68 -1.20
N LEU A 16 1.16 10.97 -0.42
CA LEU A 16 1.38 10.80 1.01
C LEU A 16 2.31 9.61 1.23
N ALA A 17 3.45 9.86 1.86
CA ALA A 17 4.41 8.82 2.19
C ALA A 17 3.83 7.77 3.16
N PRO A 18 4.22 6.49 3.03
CA PRO A 18 3.84 5.45 3.98
C PRO A 18 4.60 5.62 5.30
N MET A 19 3.87 5.64 6.41
CA MET A 19 4.40 5.84 7.75
C MET A 19 3.73 4.84 8.71
N ASP A 20 4.47 3.81 9.10
CA ASP A 20 3.99 2.77 10.02
C ASP A 20 3.54 3.38 11.36
N GLY A 21 2.32 3.09 11.78
CA GLY A 21 1.66 3.66 12.95
C GLY A 21 0.99 5.03 12.75
N TYR A 22 1.06 5.62 11.55
CA TYR A 22 0.48 6.93 11.25
C TYR A 22 -0.43 6.93 10.03
N SER A 23 0.03 6.39 8.90
CA SER A 23 -0.70 6.45 7.63
C SER A 23 -1.76 5.36 7.53
N ASP A 24 -2.59 5.20 8.56
CA ASP A 24 -3.71 4.26 8.60
C ASP A 24 -4.86 4.71 7.68
N SER A 25 -5.94 3.91 7.60
CA SER A 25 -7.10 4.24 6.76
C SER A 25 -7.74 5.58 7.14
N ALA A 26 -7.88 5.87 8.44
CA ALA A 26 -8.53 7.10 8.90
C ALA A 26 -7.72 8.34 8.50
N PHE A 27 -6.41 8.30 8.68
CA PHE A 27 -5.52 9.40 8.31
C PHE A 27 -5.51 9.62 6.80
N ARG A 28 -5.35 8.55 5.99
CA ARG A 28 -5.35 8.65 4.53
C ARG A 28 -6.67 9.21 3.98
N ARG A 29 -7.81 8.82 4.56
CA ARG A 29 -9.14 9.37 4.21
C ARG A 29 -9.25 10.85 4.53
N THR A 30 -8.72 11.28 5.68
CA THR A 30 -8.70 12.69 6.07
C THR A 30 -7.87 13.51 5.09
N CYS A 31 -6.69 13.03 4.70
CA CYS A 31 -5.86 13.70 3.70
C CYS A 31 -6.55 13.77 2.32
N LYS A 32 -7.23 12.68 1.89
CA LYS A 32 -7.98 12.67 0.62
C LYS A 32 -9.23 13.56 0.63
N ALA A 33 -9.83 13.81 1.78
CA ALA A 33 -10.92 14.78 1.89
C ALA A 33 -10.43 16.22 1.63
N VAL A 34 -9.16 16.52 1.93
CA VAL A 34 -8.53 17.82 1.62
C VAL A 34 -8.03 17.86 0.17
N ASN A 35 -7.42 16.77 -0.31
CA ASN A 35 -6.94 16.64 -1.68
C ASN A 35 -7.40 15.30 -2.30
N PRO A 36 -8.49 15.28 -3.09
CA PRO A 36 -9.00 14.06 -3.71
C PRO A 36 -8.03 13.39 -4.68
N ASP A 37 -7.12 14.15 -5.29
CA ASP A 37 -6.11 13.66 -6.24
C ASP A 37 -4.85 13.12 -5.55
N LEU A 38 -4.79 13.17 -4.20
CA LEU A 38 -3.66 12.67 -3.43
C LEU A 38 -3.51 11.15 -3.62
N ILE A 39 -2.30 10.74 -4.01
CA ILE A 39 -1.92 9.33 -4.03
C ILE A 39 -1.52 8.92 -2.63
N THR A 40 -2.08 7.83 -2.13
CA THR A 40 -1.76 7.33 -0.80
C THR A 40 -1.16 5.93 -0.90
N VAL A 41 -0.23 5.65 -0.01
CA VAL A 41 0.36 4.33 0.18
C VAL A 41 0.01 3.88 1.59
N THR A 42 -0.36 2.61 1.77
CA THR A 42 -0.61 2.05 3.09
C THR A 42 0.66 2.05 3.94
N GLU A 43 0.50 1.82 5.23
CA GLU A 43 1.59 1.25 6.03
C GLU A 43 2.11 -0.06 5.40
N PHE A 44 3.29 -0.51 5.81
CA PHE A 44 3.91 -1.69 5.19
C PHE A 44 3.63 -2.99 5.93
N THR A 45 3.64 -4.08 5.17
CA THR A 45 3.56 -5.46 5.68
C THR A 45 4.52 -6.41 4.99
N SER A 46 4.78 -7.57 5.61
CA SER A 46 5.65 -8.60 5.05
C SER A 46 4.95 -9.35 3.92
N ALA A 47 5.62 -9.48 2.78
CA ALA A 47 5.19 -10.32 1.67
C ALA A 47 5.09 -11.80 2.09
N ASP A 48 6.06 -12.29 2.88
CA ASP A 48 6.01 -13.64 3.45
C ASP A 48 4.77 -13.84 4.30
N GLY A 49 4.50 -12.94 5.26
CA GLY A 49 3.32 -13.03 6.11
C GLY A 49 2.00 -12.98 5.33
N LEU A 50 1.91 -12.10 4.32
CA LEU A 50 0.71 -11.98 3.50
C LEU A 50 0.50 -13.23 2.62
N SER A 51 1.59 -13.83 2.13
CA SER A 51 1.57 -15.02 1.28
C SER A 51 1.04 -16.27 1.97
N TYR A 52 1.15 -16.36 3.30
CA TYR A 52 0.64 -17.48 4.10
C TYR A 52 -0.77 -17.21 4.67
N GLY A 53 -1.45 -16.16 4.22
CA GLY A 53 -2.84 -15.89 4.60
C GLY A 53 -3.00 -15.32 6.01
N ALA A 54 -2.01 -14.57 6.51
CA ALA A 54 -2.15 -13.90 7.81
C ALA A 54 -3.26 -12.83 7.77
N GLU A 55 -4.46 -13.17 8.22
CA GLU A 55 -5.64 -12.29 8.23
C GLU A 55 -5.39 -10.95 8.93
N ARG A 56 -4.58 -10.96 10.01
CA ARG A 56 -4.16 -9.73 10.68
C ARG A 56 -3.43 -8.74 9.76
N LEU A 57 -2.65 -9.25 8.80
CA LEU A 57 -1.93 -8.41 7.84
C LEU A 57 -2.87 -7.86 6.76
N LYS A 58 -3.88 -8.62 6.35
CA LYS A 58 -4.96 -8.11 5.48
C LYS A 58 -5.73 -6.98 6.17
N GLN A 59 -6.02 -7.12 7.47
CA GLN A 59 -6.64 -6.06 8.26
C GLN A 59 -5.77 -4.80 8.34
N LYS A 60 -4.44 -4.95 8.50
CA LYS A 60 -3.50 -3.81 8.47
C LYS A 60 -3.52 -3.08 7.12
N LEU A 61 -3.64 -3.83 6.03
CA LEU A 61 -3.74 -3.28 4.68
C LEU A 61 -5.16 -2.80 4.32
N ALA A 62 -6.18 -3.09 5.12
CA ALA A 62 -7.55 -2.74 4.78
C ALA A 62 -7.72 -1.23 4.56
N PHE A 63 -8.55 -0.89 3.59
CA PHE A 63 -8.82 0.49 3.22
C PHE A 63 -10.29 0.64 2.83
N HIS A 64 -10.81 1.85 2.98
CA HIS A 64 -12.16 2.21 2.56
C HIS A 64 -12.16 2.55 1.06
N PRO A 65 -13.21 2.21 0.28
CA PRO A 65 -13.26 2.49 -1.15
C PRO A 65 -13.05 3.96 -1.56
N SER A 66 -13.35 4.92 -0.66
CA SER A 66 -13.07 6.35 -0.87
C SER A 66 -11.58 6.69 -0.91
N GLU A 67 -10.71 5.77 -0.51
CA GLU A 67 -9.26 5.95 -0.58
C GLU A 67 -8.70 5.65 -1.98
N ASN A 68 -9.51 5.16 -2.91
CA ASN A 68 -9.02 4.88 -4.25
C ASN A 68 -8.55 6.16 -4.97
N PRO A 69 -7.43 6.13 -5.71
CA PRO A 69 -6.43 5.05 -5.76
C PRO A 69 -5.54 5.03 -4.50
N VAL A 70 -5.25 3.82 -4.00
CA VAL A 70 -4.34 3.53 -2.87
C VAL A 70 -3.40 2.37 -3.22
N PHE A 71 -2.15 2.46 -2.78
CA PHE A 71 -1.10 1.48 -3.05
C PHE A 71 -0.80 0.66 -1.80
N ALA A 72 -0.58 -0.65 -1.96
CA ALA A 72 -0.08 -1.49 -0.87
C ALA A 72 1.44 -1.43 -0.82
N GLN A 73 2.02 -1.07 0.33
CA GLN A 73 3.45 -1.22 0.54
C GLN A 73 3.76 -2.59 1.15
N ILE A 74 4.64 -3.36 0.50
CA ILE A 74 5.10 -4.66 1.00
C ILE A 74 6.63 -4.73 1.03
N PHE A 75 7.16 -5.55 1.93
CA PHE A 75 8.60 -5.82 2.06
C PHE A 75 8.86 -7.31 2.21
N GLY A 76 10.06 -7.76 1.85
CA GLY A 76 10.45 -9.16 1.91
C GLY A 76 11.70 -9.43 1.10
N LYS A 77 12.06 -10.70 0.95
CA LYS A 77 13.26 -11.14 0.21
C LYS A 77 13.03 -12.25 -0.79
N ASN A 78 11.94 -13.01 -0.65
CA ASN A 78 11.65 -14.14 -1.52
C ASN A 78 10.70 -13.73 -2.65
N THR A 79 11.13 -13.91 -3.90
CA THR A 79 10.34 -13.60 -5.09
C THR A 79 9.00 -14.34 -5.13
N GLU A 80 8.95 -15.59 -4.71
CA GLU A 80 7.71 -16.38 -4.69
C GLU A 80 6.69 -15.81 -3.70
N THR A 81 7.15 -15.33 -2.53
CA THR A 81 6.24 -14.73 -1.54
C THR A 81 5.76 -13.36 -2.01
N PHE A 82 6.59 -12.57 -2.70
CA PHE A 82 6.13 -11.37 -3.40
C PHE A 82 5.05 -11.67 -4.45
N ILE A 83 5.24 -12.69 -5.30
CA ILE A 83 4.25 -13.06 -6.33
C ILE A 83 2.91 -13.42 -5.68
N ARG A 84 2.91 -14.20 -4.59
CA ARG A 84 1.67 -14.55 -3.88
C ARG A 84 1.05 -13.33 -3.19
N ALA A 85 1.85 -12.52 -2.50
CA ALA A 85 1.38 -11.33 -1.79
C ALA A 85 0.76 -10.29 -2.75
N THR A 86 1.36 -10.07 -3.92
CA THR A 86 0.83 -9.14 -4.91
C THR A 86 -0.53 -9.57 -5.47
N LYS A 87 -0.77 -10.88 -5.65
CA LYS A 87 -2.10 -11.40 -6.00
C LYS A 87 -3.13 -11.13 -4.90
N VAL A 88 -2.77 -11.33 -3.63
CA VAL A 88 -3.64 -10.98 -2.50
C VAL A 88 -3.97 -9.50 -2.52
N CYS A 89 -2.99 -8.62 -2.75
CA CYS A 89 -3.23 -7.18 -2.86
C CYS A 89 -4.13 -6.82 -4.07
N GLU A 90 -3.96 -7.49 -5.21
CA GLU A 90 -4.84 -7.32 -6.37
C GLU A 90 -6.29 -7.70 -6.03
N GLU A 91 -6.49 -8.85 -5.37
CA GLU A 91 -7.81 -9.30 -4.89
C GLU A 91 -8.44 -8.33 -3.89
N MET A 92 -7.63 -7.69 -3.05
CA MET A 92 -8.07 -6.63 -2.13
C MET A 92 -8.41 -5.31 -2.83
N GLY A 93 -8.15 -5.19 -4.14
CA GLY A 93 -8.52 -4.04 -4.96
C GLY A 93 -7.52 -2.89 -4.94
N PHE A 94 -6.27 -3.14 -4.53
CA PHE A 94 -5.23 -2.11 -4.56
C PHE A 94 -4.95 -1.58 -5.96
N ALA A 95 -4.62 -0.28 -6.03
CA ALA A 95 -4.32 0.39 -7.30
C ALA A 95 -2.96 0.00 -7.88
N GLY A 96 -2.05 -0.45 -7.01
CA GLY A 96 -0.72 -0.91 -7.34
C GLY A 96 0.04 -1.33 -6.10
N ILE A 97 1.29 -1.72 -6.32
CA ILE A 97 2.19 -2.25 -5.30
C ILE A 97 3.41 -1.34 -5.21
N ASP A 98 3.79 -1.01 -3.98
CA ASP A 98 5.05 -0.37 -3.65
C ASP A 98 5.94 -1.37 -2.90
N ILE A 99 7.22 -1.46 -3.26
CA ILE A 99 8.18 -2.37 -2.61
C ILE A 99 9.07 -1.54 -1.70
N ASN A 100 8.95 -1.75 -0.39
CA ASN A 100 9.79 -1.06 0.58
C ASN A 100 11.23 -1.61 0.53
N MET A 101 12.13 -0.81 -0.02
CA MET A 101 13.58 -1.07 -0.07
C MET A 101 14.39 -0.14 0.84
N GLY A 102 13.72 0.67 1.67
CA GLY A 102 14.35 1.78 2.38
C GLY A 102 14.46 1.60 3.89
N CYS A 103 13.72 0.65 4.50
CA CYS A 103 13.63 0.56 5.95
C CYS A 103 14.90 -0.07 6.58
N PRO A 104 15.69 0.68 7.39
CA PRO A 104 16.88 0.14 8.06
C PRO A 104 16.52 -0.63 9.34
N ALA A 105 15.23 -0.82 9.64
CA ALA A 105 14.79 -1.46 10.87
C ALA A 105 15.28 -2.91 10.95
N LYS A 106 15.86 -3.30 12.09
CA LYS A 106 16.44 -4.63 12.33
C LYS A 106 15.47 -5.80 12.09
N LYS A 107 14.16 -5.56 12.13
CA LYS A 107 13.13 -6.56 11.83
C LYS A 107 12.94 -6.81 10.33
N VAL A 108 13.41 -5.90 9.49
CA VAL A 108 13.33 -5.94 8.01
C VAL A 108 14.66 -6.39 7.39
N VAL A 109 15.80 -5.94 7.95
CA VAL A 109 17.16 -6.22 7.42
C VAL A 109 17.70 -7.61 7.85
N LYS A 110 16.91 -8.68 7.73
CA LYS A 110 17.33 -10.06 8.08
C LYS A 110 17.21 -11.05 6.93
#